data_AF-A0A968MMG9-F1
#
_entry.id   AF-A0A968MMG9-F1
#
_cell.length_a   1.000
_cell.length_b   1.000
_cell.length_c   1.000
_cell.angle_alpha   90.00
_cell.angle_beta   90.00
_cell.angle_gamma   90.00
#
_symmetry.space_group_name_H-M   'P 1'
#
loop_
_entity.id
_entity.type
_entity.pdbx_description
1 polymer ?
#
loop_
_entity_poly.entity_id
_entity_poly.type
_entity_poly.pdbx_seq_one_letter_code
_entity_poly.pdbx_strand_id
1 'polypeptide(L)'
;MEVDLPGVSSENVQPNLHDGKLDIEAPRPAMKYLDEQPLRYRRSMRFESALDVNAVTATFAHGVLSVVLPKAEAALPRAFSVTVA
;
A
#
# COMPACT_ATOMS: atom_id res chain seq x y z
N MET A 1 5.12 0.01 -4.07
CA MET A 1 4.36 -1.22 -4.39
C MET A 1 3.16 -0.84 -5.22
N GLU A 2 2.70 -1.73 -6.09
CA GLU A 2 1.59 -1.46 -7.00
C GLU A 2 0.51 -2.55 -6.86
N VAL A 3 -0.75 -2.15 -7.04
CA VAL A 3 -1.93 -3.03 -6.98
C VAL A 3 -2.89 -2.66 -8.10
N ASP A 4 -3.19 -3.62 -8.96
CA ASP A 4 -4.17 -3.46 -10.03
C ASP A 4 -5.59 -3.57 -9.46
N LEU A 5 -6.38 -2.50 -9.63
CA LEU A 5 -7.76 -2.37 -9.19
C LEU A 5 -8.63 -1.82 -10.36
N PRO A 6 -8.69 -2.51 -11.51
CA PRO A 6 -9.42 -2.02 -12.67
C PRO A 6 -10.91 -1.87 -12.35
N GLY A 7 -11.48 -0.74 -12.77
CA GLY A 7 -12.90 -0.45 -12.60
C GLY A 7 -13.32 -0.10 -11.16
N VAL A 8 -12.38 0.03 -10.23
CA VAL A 8 -12.64 0.56 -8.87
C VAL A 8 -12.52 2.09 -8.92
N SER A 9 -13.52 2.79 -8.40
CA SER A 9 -13.43 4.25 -8.20
C SER A 9 -12.44 4.60 -7.09
N SER A 10 -11.73 5.72 -7.22
CA SER A 10 -10.74 6.15 -6.23
C SER A 10 -11.33 6.32 -4.82
N GLU A 11 -12.58 6.78 -4.70
CA GLU A 11 -13.26 6.92 -3.41
C GLU A 11 -13.50 5.58 -2.67
N ASN A 12 -13.46 4.47 -3.40
CA ASN A 12 -13.65 3.13 -2.84
C ASN A 12 -12.33 2.48 -2.41
N VAL A 13 -11.17 3.08 -2.71
CA VAL A 13 -9.87 2.51 -2.34
C VAL A 13 -9.53 2.89 -0.90
N GLN A 14 -9.43 1.92 -0.01
CA GLN A 14 -9.22 2.11 1.43
C GLN A 14 -7.91 1.44 1.90
N PRO A 15 -6.76 2.09 1.70
CA PRO A 15 -5.49 1.63 2.25
C PRO A 15 -5.37 2.03 3.74
N ASN A 16 -5.02 1.07 4.59
CA ASN A 16 -4.80 1.26 6.02
C ASN A 16 -3.48 0.64 6.42
N LEU A 17 -2.59 1.44 7.02
CA LEU A 17 -1.30 0.97 7.55
C LEU A 17 -1.34 1.02 9.07
N HIS A 18 -1.22 -0.12 9.73
CA HIS A 18 -1.03 -0.20 11.19
C HIS A 18 -0.05 -1.31 11.53
N ASP A 19 0.80 -1.10 12.53
CA ASP A 19 1.75 -2.10 13.06
C ASP A 19 2.56 -2.85 11.98
N GLY A 20 3.05 -2.12 10.98
CA GLY A 20 3.82 -2.67 9.86
C GLY A 20 3.00 -3.55 8.91
N LYS A 21 1.67 -3.52 8.99
CA LYS A 21 0.73 -4.23 8.12
C LYS A 21 -0.08 -3.24 7.29
N LEU A 22 0.03 -3.35 5.97
CA LEU A 22 -0.81 -2.62 5.03
C LEU A 22 -1.98 -3.50 4.60
N ASP A 23 -3.19 -3.05 4.93
CA ASP A 23 -4.46 -3.63 4.51
C ASP A 23 -5.09 -2.73 3.44
N ILE A 24 -5.52 -3.32 2.32
CA ILE A 24 -6.15 -2.63 1.20
C ILE A 24 -7.50 -3.29 0.95
N GLU A 25 -8.56 -2.52 1.06
CA GLU A 25 -9.90 -2.92 0.63
C GLU A 25 -10.39 -2.01 -0.49
N ALA A 26 -10.99 -2.62 -1.52
CA ALA A 26 -11.51 -1.89 -2.66
C ALA A 26 -12.77 -2.60 -3.21
N PRO A 27 -13.98 -2.20 -2.79
CA PRO A 27 -15.20 -2.69 -3.40
C PRO A 27 -15.38 -2.11 -4.81
N ARG A 28 -15.78 -2.97 -5.74
CA ARG A 28 -16.17 -2.64 -7.10
C ARG A 28 -17.67 -2.93 -7.23
N PRO A 29 -18.54 -1.92 -7.32
CA PRO A 29 -19.99 -2.15 -7.42
C PRO A 29 -20.34 -2.85 -8.73
N ALA A 30 -21.49 -3.52 -8.74
CA ALA A 30 -22.07 -4.10 -9.95
C ALA A 30 -22.34 -3.01 -11.01
N MET A 31 -22.01 -3.27 -12.27
CA MET A 31 -22.39 -2.40 -13.37
C MET A 31 -23.70 -2.89 -13.99
N LYS A 32 -24.76 -2.08 -13.84
CA LYS A 32 -26.15 -2.41 -14.21
C LYS A 32 -26.34 -2.78 -15.69
N TYR A 33 -25.42 -2.40 -16.57
CA TYR A 33 -25.49 -2.64 -18.02
C TYR A 33 -24.63 -3.80 -18.51
N LEU A 34 -23.84 -4.43 -17.63
CA LEU A 34 -22.86 -5.46 -17.99
C LEU A 34 -23.16 -6.84 -17.36
N ASP A 35 -24.29 -7.00 -16.65
CA ASP A 35 -24.60 -8.18 -15.81
C ASP A 35 -23.42 -8.59 -14.89
N GLU A 36 -22.60 -7.61 -14.52
CA GLU A 36 -21.42 -7.83 -13.69
C GLU A 36 -21.80 -7.88 -12.22
N GLN A 37 -21.37 -8.94 -11.55
CA GLN A 37 -21.48 -9.07 -10.10
C GLN A 37 -20.55 -8.08 -9.40
N PRO A 38 -20.94 -7.57 -8.22
CA PRO A 38 -20.04 -6.76 -7.42
C PRO A 38 -18.80 -7.57 -7.03
N LEU A 39 -17.62 -6.96 -7.10
CA LEU A 39 -16.37 -7.55 -6.66
C LEU A 39 -15.83 -6.82 -5.44
N ARG A 40 -15.01 -7.48 -4.64
CA ARG A 40 -14.28 -6.86 -3.54
C ARG A 40 -12.84 -7.32 -3.59
N TYR A 41 -11.93 -6.39 -3.79
CA TYR A 41 -10.51 -6.62 -3.66
C TYR A 41 -10.12 -6.48 -2.19
N ARG A 42 -9.39 -7.46 -1.66
CA ARG A 42 -8.78 -7.40 -0.33
C ARG A 42 -7.38 -7.93 -0.40
N ARG A 43 -6.40 -7.14 0.01
CA ARG A 43 -5.00 -7.55 0.09
C ARG A 43 -4.39 -7.06 1.39
N SER A 44 -3.61 -7.94 2.02
CA SER A 44 -2.88 -7.64 3.24
C SER A 44 -1.41 -7.99 3.03
N MET A 45 -0.51 -7.09 3.43
CA MET A 45 0.94 -7.31 3.38
C MET A 45 1.56 -6.85 4.69
N ARG A 46 2.56 -7.59 5.16
CA ARG A 46 3.31 -7.27 6.37
C ARG A 46 4.77 -6.98 5.99
N PHE A 47 5.32 -5.93 6.59
CA PHE A 47 6.70 -5.51 6.40
C PHE A 47 7.47 -5.76 7.69
N GLU A 48 8.65 -6.38 7.57
CA GLU A 48 9.50 -6.70 8.72
C GLU A 48 10.31 -5.48 9.19
N SER A 49 10.70 -4.60 8.27
CA SER A 49 11.43 -3.38 8.59
C SER A 49 10.49 -2.29 9.12
N ALA A 50 10.97 -1.50 10.08
CA ALA A 50 10.27 -0.30 10.51
C ALA A 50 10.07 0.68 9.33
N LEU A 51 8.87 1.23 9.22
CA LEU A 51 8.46 2.16 8.17
C LEU A 51 8.31 3.57 8.74
N ASP A 52 8.60 4.59 7.93
CA ASP A 52 8.24 5.96 8.25
C ASP A 52 6.78 6.23 7.85
N VAL A 53 5.88 6.04 8.81
CA VAL A 53 4.43 6.16 8.60
C VAL A 53 4.02 7.58 8.21
N ASN A 54 4.77 8.60 8.64
CA ASN A 54 4.46 10.00 8.36
C ASN A 54 4.80 10.39 6.91
N ALA A 55 5.69 9.65 6.26
CA ALA A 55 6.14 9.90 4.89
C ALA A 55 5.46 8.97 3.85
N VAL A 56 4.42 8.23 4.26
CA VAL A 56 3.67 7.37 3.34
C VAL A 56 2.90 8.21 2.33
N THR A 57 3.00 7.84 1.06
CA THR A 57 2.21 8.46 -0.01
C THR A 57 1.55 7.39 -0.86
N ALA A 58 0.38 7.73 -1.41
CA ALA A 58 -0.37 6.85 -2.30
C ALA A 58 -0.95 7.66 -3.45
N THR A 59 -0.91 7.09 -4.66
CA THR A 59 -1.54 7.63 -5.85
C THR A 59 -2.40 6.55 -6.50
N PHE A 60 -3.52 6.96 -7.09
CA PHE A 60 -4.39 6.06 -7.84
C PHE A 60 -4.62 6.65 -9.23
N ALA A 61 -4.14 5.97 -10.26
CA ALA A 61 -4.24 6.42 -11.63
C ALA A 61 -4.45 5.22 -12.55
N HIS A 62 -5.32 5.38 -13.56
CA HIS A 62 -5.58 4.37 -14.59
C HIS A 62 -5.92 2.96 -14.04
N GLY A 63 -6.58 2.89 -12.88
CA GLY A 63 -6.94 1.62 -12.24
C GLY A 63 -5.80 0.97 -11.45
N VAL A 64 -4.69 1.66 -11.20
CA VAL A 64 -3.55 1.16 -10.44
C VAL A 64 -3.33 2.00 -9.19
N LEU A 65 -3.24 1.35 -8.02
CA LEU A 65 -2.86 1.96 -6.76
C LEU A 65 -1.35 1.79 -6.54
N SER A 66 -0.63 2.91 -6.50
CA SER A 66 0.80 2.95 -6.20
C SER A 66 1.01 3.50 -4.79
N VAL A 67 1.59 2.70 -3.90
CA VAL A 67 1.88 3.07 -2.51
C VAL A 67 3.39 3.10 -2.29
N VAL A 68 3.89 4.22 -1.77
CA VAL A 68 5.29 4.38 -1.36
C VAL A 68 5.35 4.33 0.16
N LEU A 69 6.11 3.36 0.67
CA LEU A 69 6.32 3.09 2.10
C LEU A 69 7.81 3.23 2.41
N PRO A 70 8.30 4.42 2.80
CA PRO A 70 9.70 4.61 3.13
C PRO A 70 10.10 3.79 4.36
N LYS A 71 11.33 3.27 4.38
CA LYS A 71 11.91 2.70 5.60
C LYS A 71 12.20 3.81 6.60
N ALA A 72 11.97 3.54 7.88
CA ALA A 72 12.38 4.45 8.94
C ALA A 72 13.91 4.63 8.93
N GLU A 73 14.40 5.82 9.26
CA GLU A 73 15.84 6.13 9.27
C GLU A 73 16.64 5.19 10.20
N ALA A 74 16.03 4.76 11.31
CA ALA A 74 16.62 3.80 12.24
C ALA A 74 16.79 2.39 11.63
N ALA A 75 15.99 2.03 10.63
CA ALA A 75 16.05 0.75 9.93
C ALA A 75 16.99 0.75 8.72
N LEU A 76 17.58 1.90 8.38
CA LEU A 76 18.58 1.98 7.31
C LEU A 76 19.91 1.35 7.79
N PRO A 77 20.58 0.53 6.95
CA PRO A 77 21.90 0.00 7.27
C PRO A 77 22.89 1.13 7.56
N ARG A 78 23.63 1.04 8.66
CA ARG A 78 24.65 2.01 9.05
C ARG A 78 26.04 1.37 8.92
N ALA A 79 26.92 2.02 8.16
CA ALA A 79 28.34 1.73 8.20
C ALA A 79 28.98 2.49 9.37
N PHE A 80 29.94 1.88 10.04
CA PHE A 80 30.72 2.52 11.10
C PHE A 80 32.21 2.21 10.93
N SER A 81 33.06 3.13 11.38
CA SER A 81 34.52 2.96 11.35
C SER A 81 35.00 2.23 12.59
N VAL A 82 35.97 1.33 12.41
CA VAL A 82 36.66 0.64 13.51
C VAL A 82 37.95 1.38 13.80
N THR A 83 38.17 1.76 15.06
CA THR A 83 39.45 2.32 15.54
C THR A 83 40.19 1.30 16.39
N VAL A 84 41.51 1.22 16.20
CA VAL A 84 42.42 0.39 16.99
C VAL A 84 42.96 1.23 18.15
N ALA A 85 43.02 0.63 19.34
CA ALA A 85 43.54 1.25 20.56
C ALA A 85 45.08 1.28 20.59
#